data_AF-A0A8R7UI46-F1
#
_entry.id   AF-A0A8R7UI46-F1
#
_cell.length_a   1.000
_cell.length_b   1.000
_cell.length_c   1.000
_cell.angle_alpha   90.00
_cell.angle_beta   90.00
_cell.angle_gamma   90.00
#
_symmetry.space_group_name_H-M   'P 1'
#
loop_
_entity.id
_entity.type
_entity.pdbx_description
1 polymer ?
#
loop_
_entity_poly.entity_id
_entity_poly.type
_entity_poly.pdbx_seq_one_letter_code
_entity_poly.pdbx_strand_id
1 'polypeptide(L)'
;METVPGVERFRIPGCRHAFCAGCVRQYIAARVEENLLAIGCPDPGCKDGVLHPEECRRVIPAPLFHRWGAALCDMALGELKFYCPFKDCSALLVDDDPGDGDGDAAAKVECPHCKRVFCAKCKVPWHEGVECAEFQRLGDDERGREDLLLRKVAQQSKWQRCPKCKIYVERVDGCTFIACRCGHCFCYLCGSTMARSNHYCAKCKR
;
A
#
# COMPACT_ATOMS: atom_id res chain seq x y z
N MET A 1 4.19 50.87 41.33
CA MET A 1 3.49 49.58 41.19
C MET A 1 3.18 49.41 39.72
N GLU A 2 4.02 48.65 39.02
CA GLU A 2 3.82 48.34 37.61
C GLU A 2 2.68 47.32 37.51
N THR A 3 1.60 47.69 36.83
CA THR A 3 0.46 46.81 36.58
C THR A 3 0.86 45.76 35.55
N VAL A 4 1.03 44.51 35.99
CA VAL A 4 1.26 43.37 35.10
C VAL A 4 0.01 43.17 34.22
N PRO A 5 0.12 43.14 32.88
CA PRO A 5 -1.02 42.91 31.99
C PRO A 5 -1.66 41.56 32.29
N GLY A 6 -3.00 41.52 32.26
CA GLY A 6 -3.80 40.35 32.65
C GLY A 6 -3.30 39.06 31.98
N VAL A 7 -2.79 38.14 32.77
CA VAL A 7 -2.34 36.82 32.30
C VAL A 7 -3.57 36.07 31.80
N GLU A 8 -3.69 35.90 30.48
CA GLU A 8 -4.76 35.11 29.88
C GLU A 8 -4.69 33.67 30.40
N ARG A 9 -5.78 33.24 31.07
CA ARG A 9 -5.91 31.91 31.65
C ARG A 9 -6.70 31.02 30.69
N PHE A 10 -6.19 29.82 30.46
CA PHE A 10 -6.83 28.78 29.68
C PHE A 10 -7.36 27.70 30.63
N ARG A 11 -8.66 27.39 30.53
CA ARG A 11 -9.31 26.31 31.28
C ARG A 11 -9.19 25.02 30.49
N ILE A 12 -8.78 23.94 31.15
CA ILE A 12 -8.63 22.63 30.52
C ILE A 12 -10.01 21.97 30.40
N PRO A 13 -10.46 21.61 29.19
CA PRO A 13 -11.72 20.88 29.00
C PRO A 13 -11.69 19.53 29.73
N GLY A 14 -12.84 19.13 30.30
CA GLY A 14 -12.97 17.90 31.08
C GLY A 14 -12.56 17.99 32.55
N CYS A 15 -11.96 19.09 33.02
CA CYS A 15 -11.66 19.28 34.44
C CYS A 15 -11.80 20.75 34.90
N ARG A 16 -11.43 21.03 36.17
CA ARG A 16 -11.53 22.38 36.76
C ARG A 16 -10.22 23.18 36.72
N HIS A 17 -9.14 22.60 36.19
CA HIS A 17 -7.82 23.22 36.19
C HIS A 17 -7.70 24.33 35.14
N ALA A 18 -6.94 25.37 35.48
CA ALA A 18 -6.66 26.48 34.60
C ALA A 18 -5.21 26.91 34.74
N PHE A 19 -4.58 27.20 33.60
CA PHE A 19 -3.16 27.55 33.51
C PHE A 19 -2.98 28.78 32.64
N CYS A 20 -1.80 29.40 32.70
CA CYS A 20 -1.50 30.52 31.81
C CYS A 20 -1.44 30.03 30.35
N ALA A 21 -1.92 30.82 29.39
CA ALA A 21 -1.91 30.45 27.98
C ALA A 21 -0.49 30.11 27.47
N GLY A 22 0.54 30.84 27.92
CA GLY A 22 1.94 30.55 27.61
C GLY A 22 2.41 29.19 28.14
N CYS A 23 1.97 28.82 29.34
CA CYS A 23 2.29 27.56 30.01
C CYS A 23 1.69 26.39 29.26
N VAL A 24 0.40 26.49 28.89
CA VAL A 24 -0.30 25.48 28.09
C VAL A 24 0.35 25.33 26.73
N ARG A 25 0.73 26.44 26.08
CA ARG A 25 1.43 26.41 24.80
C ARG A 25 2.76 25.67 24.87
N GLN A 26 3.60 25.99 25.86
CA GLN A 26 4.90 25.33 26.04
C GLN A 26 4.73 23.85 26.36
N TYR A 27 3.76 23.51 27.21
CA TYR A 27 3.44 22.13 27.54
C TYR A 27 3.01 21.33 26.30
N ILE A 28 2.08 21.86 25.51
CA ILE A 28 1.66 21.21 24.25
C ILE A 28 2.84 21.07 23.30
N ALA A 29 3.67 22.10 23.14
CA ALA A 29 4.84 22.07 22.26
C ALA A 29 5.80 20.93 22.64
N ALA A 30 6.14 20.80 23.93
CA ALA A 30 7.02 19.75 24.42
C ALA A 30 6.43 18.35 24.20
N ARG A 31 5.14 18.15 24.48
CA ARG A 31 4.46 16.86 24.26
C ARG A 31 4.44 16.45 22.79
N VAL A 32 4.13 17.40 21.90
CA VAL A 32 4.13 17.14 20.45
C VAL A 32 5.55 16.85 19.94
N GLU A 33 6.58 17.50 20.48
CA GLU A 33 7.98 17.22 20.16
C GLU A 33 8.43 15.82 20.60
N GLU A 34 7.91 15.35 21.74
CA GLU A 34 8.07 13.96 22.24
C GLU A 34 7.18 12.94 21.51
N ASN A 35 6.44 13.35 20.48
CA ASN A 35 5.45 12.54 19.76
C ASN A 35 4.34 11.95 20.65
N LEU A 36 4.05 12.61 21.78
CA LEU A 36 2.95 12.27 22.69
C LEU A 36 1.71 13.07 22.30
N LEU A 37 0.94 12.52 21.36
CA LEU A 37 -0.17 13.24 20.72
C LEU A 37 -1.46 13.26 21.54
N ALA A 38 -1.61 12.32 22.48
CA ALA A 38 -2.71 12.29 23.45
C ALA A 38 -2.32 13.16 24.66
N ILE A 39 -2.70 14.44 24.62
CA ILE A 39 -2.28 15.43 25.61
C ILE A 39 -3.38 15.62 26.66
N GLY A 40 -3.09 15.19 27.88
CA GLY A 40 -3.96 15.42 29.05
C GLY A 40 -3.69 16.74 29.75
N CYS A 41 -4.41 16.98 30.85
CA CYS A 41 -4.18 18.10 31.75
C CYS A 41 -2.69 18.21 32.17
N PRO A 42 -2.10 19.42 32.23
CA PRO A 42 -0.76 19.61 32.79
C PRO A 42 -0.62 19.21 34.27
N ASP A 43 -1.73 19.12 35.00
CA ASP A 43 -1.73 18.62 36.38
C ASP A 43 -1.52 17.09 36.40
N PRO A 44 -0.43 16.57 36.99
CA PRO A 44 -0.10 15.14 36.97
C PRO A 44 -1.12 14.24 37.68
N GLY A 45 -1.91 14.77 38.61
CA GLY A 45 -2.94 14.02 39.34
C GLY A 45 -4.28 13.99 38.59
N CYS A 46 -4.44 14.81 37.56
CA CYS A 46 -5.69 14.96 36.83
C CYS A 46 -5.80 13.96 35.67
N LYS A 47 -6.77 13.04 35.75
CA LYS A 47 -7.05 12.05 34.70
C LYS A 47 -8.20 12.43 33.75
N ASP A 48 -8.95 13.46 34.10
CA ASP A 48 -10.19 13.82 33.41
C ASP A 48 -10.00 14.87 32.30
N GLY A 49 -8.94 15.67 32.41
CA GLY A 49 -8.69 16.76 31.48
C GLY A 49 -8.00 16.30 30.20
N VAL A 50 -8.54 16.69 29.05
CA VAL A 50 -8.01 16.37 27.72
C VAL A 50 -7.88 17.66 26.91
N LEU A 51 -6.82 17.74 26.11
CA LEU A 51 -6.58 18.85 25.20
C LEU A 51 -6.66 18.35 23.76
N HIS A 52 -7.51 19.00 22.96
CA HIS A 52 -7.54 18.80 21.51
C HIS A 52 -7.04 20.03 20.75
N PRO A 53 -6.49 19.87 19.53
CA PRO A 53 -5.98 20.99 18.74
C PRO A 53 -7.01 22.11 18.54
N GLU A 54 -8.26 21.77 18.25
CA GLU A 54 -9.33 22.75 17.96
C GLU A 54 -9.62 23.68 19.15
N GLU A 55 -9.62 23.13 20.36
CA GLU A 55 -9.84 23.88 21.61
C GLU A 55 -8.64 24.79 21.92
N CYS A 56 -7.45 24.37 21.51
CA CYS A 56 -6.19 25.08 21.77
C CYS A 56 -5.85 26.11 20.69
N ARG A 57 -6.62 26.20 19.60
CA ARG A 57 -6.32 26.99 18.39
C ARG A 57 -6.01 28.48 18.64
N ARG A 58 -6.61 29.06 19.68
CA ARG A 58 -6.36 30.46 20.09
C ARG A 58 -5.11 30.63 20.95
N VAL A 59 -4.66 29.55 21.60
CA VAL A 59 -3.51 29.55 22.51
C VAL A 59 -2.22 29.17 21.78
N ILE A 60 -2.28 28.21 20.87
CA ILE A 60 -1.10 27.69 20.18
C ILE A 60 -0.88 28.37 18.82
N PRO A 61 0.38 28.57 18.38
CA PRO A 61 0.68 29.06 17.05
C PRO A 61 0.20 28.12 15.94
N ALA A 62 -0.16 28.66 14.78
CA ALA A 62 -0.62 27.87 13.63
C ALA A 62 0.34 26.72 13.25
N PRO A 63 1.68 26.88 13.21
CA PRO A 63 2.58 25.76 12.92
C PRO A 63 2.46 24.59 13.91
N LEU A 64 2.28 24.88 15.20
CA LEU A 64 2.11 23.85 16.24
C LEU A 64 0.75 23.16 16.12
N PHE A 65 -0.31 23.93 15.85
CA PHE A 65 -1.65 23.39 15.58
C PHE A 65 -1.62 22.42 14.38
N HIS A 66 -1.02 22.84 13.26
CA HIS A 66 -0.91 22.00 12.06
C HIS A 66 -0.07 20.75 12.30
N ARG A 67 1.06 20.87 12.98
CA ARG A 67 1.92 19.71 13.30
C ARG A 67 1.19 18.70 14.19
N TRP A 68 0.54 19.16 15.25
CA TRP A 68 -0.19 18.29 16.17
C TRP A 68 -1.38 17.62 15.47
N GLY A 69 -2.17 18.39 14.71
CA GLY A 69 -3.29 17.85 13.92
C GLY A 69 -2.85 16.84 12.87
N ALA A 70 -1.81 17.14 12.09
CA ALA A 70 -1.26 16.22 11.09
C ALA A 70 -0.79 14.91 11.73
N ALA A 71 -0.07 14.99 12.85
CA ALA A 71 0.40 13.81 13.56
C ALA A 71 -0.76 12.95 14.11
N LEU A 72 -1.84 13.57 14.60
CA LEU A 72 -3.04 12.87 15.03
C LEU A 72 -3.74 12.18 13.84
N CYS A 73 -3.83 12.85 12.69
CA CYS A 73 -4.35 12.24 11.47
C CYS A 73 -3.45 11.10 10.97
N ASP A 74 -2.12 11.24 11.05
CA ASP A 74 -1.17 10.18 10.71
C ASP A 74 -1.36 8.95 11.60
N MET A 75 -1.46 9.15 12.91
CA MET A 75 -1.71 8.09 13.88
C MET A 75 -3.06 7.40 13.67
N ALA A 76 -4.13 8.16 13.45
CA ALA A 76 -5.49 7.63 13.30
C ALA A 76 -5.65 6.84 12.00
N LEU A 77 -5.03 7.31 10.91
CA LEU A 77 -5.15 6.68 9.61
C LEU A 77 -4.18 5.49 9.43
N GLY A 78 -3.03 5.46 10.13
CA GLY A 78 -2.16 4.30 10.20
C GLY A 78 -1.92 3.58 8.86
N GLU A 79 -2.28 2.29 8.79
CA GLU A 79 -2.17 1.42 7.61
C GLU A 79 -3.21 1.70 6.51
N LEU A 80 -4.24 2.52 6.77
CA LEU A 80 -5.21 2.94 5.76
C LEU A 80 -4.58 3.90 4.74
N LYS A 81 -3.39 4.44 5.03
CA LYS A 81 -2.62 5.30 4.12
C LYS A 81 -1.79 4.47 3.16
N PHE A 82 -1.97 4.72 1.86
CA PHE A 82 -1.09 4.20 0.83
C PHE A 82 -0.83 5.24 -0.24
N TYR A 83 0.28 5.07 -0.96
CA TYR A 83 0.67 5.98 -2.02
C TYR A 83 0.34 5.36 -3.37
N CYS A 84 -0.07 6.22 -4.29
CA CYS A 84 -0.17 5.89 -5.70
C CYS A 84 1.21 5.38 -6.19
N PRO A 85 1.31 4.17 -6.77
CA PRO A 85 2.60 3.56 -7.09
C PRO A 85 3.28 4.17 -8.33
N PHE A 86 2.57 5.03 -9.05
CA PHE A 86 3.12 5.73 -10.19
C PHE A 86 3.99 6.90 -9.70
N LYS A 87 5.31 6.83 -9.97
CA LYS A 87 6.32 7.78 -9.46
C LYS A 87 6.00 9.24 -9.78
N ASP A 88 5.43 9.49 -10.96
CA ASP A 88 4.99 10.80 -11.44
C ASP A 88 3.70 11.31 -10.79
N CYS A 89 3.00 10.47 -10.02
CA CYS A 89 1.82 10.85 -9.24
C CYS A 89 2.11 10.84 -7.74
N SER A 90 2.47 9.68 -7.17
CA SER A 90 2.79 9.49 -5.74
C SER A 90 1.78 10.09 -4.76
N ALA A 91 0.53 10.29 -5.18
CA ALA A 91 -0.52 10.87 -4.34
C ALA A 91 -0.84 9.96 -3.14
N LEU A 92 -1.05 10.56 -1.98
CA LEU A 92 -1.50 9.87 -0.77
C LEU A 92 -3.00 9.54 -0.91
N LEU A 93 -3.35 8.29 -0.64
CA LEU A 93 -4.71 7.74 -0.71
C LEU A 93 -5.07 7.12 0.64
N VAL A 94 -6.36 7.15 0.96
CA VAL A 94 -6.93 6.57 2.18
C VAL A 94 -7.96 5.52 1.77
N ASP A 95 -7.89 4.34 2.39
CA ASP A 95 -8.88 3.28 2.22
C ASP A 95 -10.06 3.55 3.18
N ASP A 96 -11.17 4.07 2.64
CA ASP A 96 -12.35 4.44 3.43
C ASP A 96 -13.28 3.25 3.72
N ASP A 97 -13.05 2.08 3.11
CA ASP A 97 -13.86 0.86 3.30
C ASP A 97 -13.00 -0.41 3.24
N PRO A 98 -12.41 -0.86 4.36
CA PRO A 98 -11.69 -2.14 4.43
C PRO A 98 -12.65 -3.36 4.40
N GLY A 99 -13.90 -3.17 3.98
CA GLY A 99 -14.99 -4.14 4.03
C GLY A 99 -14.57 -5.53 3.57
N ASP A 100 -15.05 -6.53 4.32
CA ASP A 100 -14.93 -7.97 4.10
C ASP A 100 -15.52 -8.39 2.73
N GLY A 101 -14.85 -7.97 1.66
CA GLY A 101 -15.11 -8.40 0.29
C GLY A 101 -14.45 -9.76 0.08
N ASP A 102 -15.24 -10.80 0.32
CA ASP A 102 -15.00 -12.17 -0.10
C ASP A 102 -14.32 -12.22 -1.50
N GLY A 103 -13.13 -12.82 -1.55
CA GLY A 103 -12.47 -13.28 -2.79
C GLY A 103 -12.01 -12.22 -3.80
N ASP A 104 -10.68 -12.02 -3.91
CA ASP A 104 -9.92 -11.51 -5.07
C ASP A 104 -10.26 -10.16 -5.74
N ALA A 105 -11.44 -9.56 -5.53
CA ALA A 105 -11.88 -8.39 -6.29
C ALA A 105 -11.49 -7.03 -5.69
N ALA A 106 -11.22 -6.94 -4.38
CA ALA A 106 -11.00 -5.66 -3.68
C ALA A 106 -9.59 -5.04 -3.87
N ALA A 107 -8.72 -5.61 -4.70
CA ALA A 107 -7.36 -5.09 -4.88
C ALA A 107 -7.25 -4.01 -5.98
N LYS A 108 -8.23 -3.90 -6.88
CA LYS A 108 -8.17 -2.99 -8.04
C LYS A 108 -8.66 -1.59 -7.66
N VAL A 109 -7.75 -0.62 -7.60
CA VAL A 109 -8.08 0.76 -7.23
C VAL A 109 -7.71 1.71 -8.37
N GLU A 110 -8.59 2.68 -8.67
CA GLU A 110 -8.29 3.80 -9.56
C GLU A 110 -7.82 5.00 -8.75
N CYS A 111 -6.66 5.57 -9.10
CA CYS A 111 -6.16 6.76 -8.42
C CYS A 111 -7.01 7.99 -8.81
N PRO A 112 -7.62 8.71 -7.86
CA PRO A 112 -8.43 9.89 -8.17
C PRO A 112 -7.62 11.04 -8.78
N HIS A 113 -6.30 11.10 -8.54
CA HIS A 113 -5.41 12.16 -9.03
C HIS A 113 -4.93 11.96 -10.46
N CYS A 114 -4.53 10.72 -10.81
CA CYS A 114 -3.97 10.43 -12.13
C CYS A 114 -4.82 9.49 -12.99
N LYS A 115 -5.97 9.04 -12.47
CA LYS A 115 -6.95 8.15 -13.12
C LYS A 115 -6.39 6.81 -13.60
N ARG A 116 -5.20 6.44 -13.12
CA ARG A 116 -4.55 5.16 -13.43
C ARG A 116 -4.94 4.12 -12.39
N VAL A 117 -5.10 2.89 -12.87
CA VAL A 117 -5.50 1.75 -12.06
C VAL A 117 -4.28 0.99 -11.56
N PHE A 118 -4.32 0.56 -10.31
CA PHE A 118 -3.24 -0.19 -9.66
C PHE A 118 -3.78 -1.20 -8.65
N CYS A 119 -2.91 -2.10 -8.21
CA CYS A 119 -3.23 -3.08 -7.19
C CYS A 119 -2.89 -2.50 -5.82
N ALA A 120 -3.88 -2.27 -4.94
CA ALA A 120 -3.68 -1.75 -3.59
C ALA A 120 -2.90 -2.72 -2.69
N LYS A 121 -3.14 -4.04 -2.86
CA LYS A 121 -2.41 -5.09 -2.13
C LYS A 121 -0.94 -5.15 -2.51
N CYS A 122 -0.63 -5.17 -3.81
CA CYS A 122 0.75 -5.28 -4.30
C CYS A 122 1.47 -3.93 -4.38
N LYS A 123 0.74 -2.81 -4.33
CA LYS A 123 1.26 -1.43 -4.49
C LYS A 123 2.04 -1.24 -5.79
N VAL A 124 1.49 -1.74 -6.90
CA VAL A 124 2.10 -1.73 -8.25
C VAL A 124 1.03 -1.47 -9.31
N PRO A 125 1.38 -1.03 -10.54
CA PRO A 125 0.44 -0.94 -11.65
C PRO A 125 -0.39 -2.21 -11.82
N TRP A 126 -1.65 -2.04 -12.25
CA TRP A 126 -2.61 -3.14 -12.29
C TRP A 126 -2.12 -4.29 -13.18
N HIS A 127 -2.11 -5.51 -12.63
CA HIS A 127 -1.64 -6.72 -13.29
C HIS A 127 -2.82 -7.62 -13.70
N GLU A 128 -3.49 -7.24 -14.80
CA GLU A 128 -4.66 -7.97 -15.30
C GLU A 128 -4.34 -9.42 -15.69
N GLY A 129 -5.17 -10.37 -15.27
CA GLY A 129 -5.04 -11.79 -15.63
C GLY A 129 -3.95 -12.54 -14.87
N VAL A 130 -3.33 -11.91 -13.86
CA VAL A 130 -2.37 -12.54 -12.97
C VAL A 130 -2.78 -12.25 -11.53
N GLU A 131 -2.98 -13.30 -10.76
CA GLU A 131 -3.30 -13.18 -9.34
C GLU A 131 -2.14 -12.57 -8.55
N CYS A 132 -2.43 -11.85 -7.46
CA CYS A 132 -1.40 -11.22 -6.62
C CYS A 132 -0.31 -12.22 -6.20
N ALA A 133 -0.71 -13.43 -5.81
CA ALA A 133 0.20 -14.49 -5.38
C ALA A 133 1.10 -15.01 -6.51
N GLU A 134 0.63 -15.00 -7.77
CA GLU A 134 1.46 -15.34 -8.93
C GLU A 134 2.36 -14.17 -9.31
N PHE A 135 1.82 -12.94 -9.33
CA PHE A 135 2.56 -11.73 -9.66
C PHE A 135 3.79 -11.54 -8.77
N GLN A 136 3.66 -11.79 -7.46
CA GLN A 136 4.77 -11.69 -6.51
C GLN A 136 5.88 -12.73 -6.72
N ARG A 137 5.61 -13.84 -7.42
CA ARG A 137 6.62 -14.86 -7.77
C ARG A 137 7.37 -14.54 -9.06
N LEU A 138 6.90 -13.59 -9.85
CA LEU A 138 7.54 -13.20 -11.10
C LEU A 138 8.84 -12.46 -10.83
N GLY A 139 9.85 -12.67 -11.69
CA GLY A 139 11.03 -11.80 -11.72
C GLY A 139 10.67 -10.38 -12.15
N ASP A 140 11.49 -9.40 -11.80
CA ASP A 140 11.26 -7.99 -12.19
C ASP A 140 11.20 -7.81 -13.71
N ASP A 141 11.93 -8.65 -14.46
CA ASP A 141 11.94 -8.74 -15.92
C ASP A 141 10.67 -9.34 -16.53
N GLU A 142 9.77 -9.88 -15.71
CA GLU A 142 8.49 -10.47 -16.15
C GLU A 142 7.27 -9.68 -15.67
N ARG A 143 7.47 -8.58 -14.93
CA ARG A 143 6.41 -7.74 -14.36
C ARG A 143 6.07 -6.53 -15.23
N GLY A 144 6.78 -6.36 -16.35
CA GLY A 144 6.51 -5.29 -17.30
C GLY A 144 5.10 -5.39 -17.87
N ARG A 145 4.51 -4.24 -18.23
CA ARG A 145 3.16 -4.21 -18.84
C ARG A 145 3.10 -5.08 -20.09
N GLU A 146 4.13 -5.02 -20.92
CA GLU A 146 4.24 -5.80 -22.16
C GLU A 146 4.35 -7.30 -21.87
N ASP A 147 5.11 -7.70 -20.84
CA ASP A 147 5.28 -9.09 -20.42
C ASP A 147 3.96 -9.69 -19.89
N LEU A 148 3.23 -8.91 -19.09
CA LEU A 148 1.90 -9.31 -18.59
C LEU A 148 0.88 -9.44 -19.72
N LEU A 149 0.91 -8.53 -20.70
CA LEU A 149 0.07 -8.61 -21.90
C LEU A 149 0.42 -9.86 -22.73
N LEU A 150 1.71 -10.12 -22.95
CA LEU A 150 2.17 -11.32 -23.65
C LEU A 150 1.74 -12.59 -22.92
N ARG A 151 1.81 -12.61 -21.58
CA ARG A 151 1.31 -13.70 -20.74
C ARG A 151 -0.19 -13.95 -20.94
N LYS A 152 -1.00 -12.89 -20.96
CA LYS A 152 -2.45 -13.00 -21.20
C LYS A 152 -2.75 -13.61 -22.57
N VAL A 153 -2.09 -13.13 -23.62
CA VAL A 153 -2.23 -13.68 -24.98
C VAL A 153 -1.77 -15.15 -25.01
N ALA A 154 -0.64 -15.46 -24.38
CA ALA A 154 -0.13 -16.83 -24.32
C ALA A 154 -1.09 -17.79 -23.60
N GLN A 155 -1.75 -17.35 -22.52
CA GLN A 155 -2.78 -18.15 -21.84
C GLN A 155 -4.00 -18.41 -22.75
N GLN A 156 -4.48 -17.38 -23.44
CA GLN A 156 -5.63 -17.49 -24.37
C GLN A 156 -5.32 -18.42 -25.55
N SER A 157 -4.13 -18.29 -26.13
CA SER A 157 -3.65 -19.12 -27.24
C SER A 157 -3.08 -20.47 -26.79
N LYS A 158 -3.07 -20.77 -25.48
CA LYS A 158 -2.51 -21.98 -24.87
C LYS A 158 -1.04 -22.22 -25.26
N TRP A 159 -0.28 -21.14 -25.45
CA TRP A 159 1.16 -21.20 -25.71
C TRP A 159 1.92 -21.72 -24.49
N GLN A 160 2.94 -22.55 -24.74
CA GLN A 160 3.74 -23.16 -23.68
C GLN A 160 5.11 -22.51 -23.59
N ARG A 161 5.61 -22.27 -22.38
CA ARG A 161 6.98 -21.76 -22.18
C ARG A 161 7.97 -22.91 -22.17
N CYS A 162 9.12 -22.70 -22.80
CA CYS A 162 10.23 -23.63 -22.64
C CYS A 162 10.69 -23.66 -21.17
N PRO A 163 10.78 -24.83 -20.52
CA PRO A 163 11.24 -24.93 -19.13
C PRO A 163 12.65 -24.37 -18.90
N LYS A 164 13.51 -24.47 -19.93
CA LYS A 164 14.92 -24.06 -19.89
C LYS A 164 15.11 -22.57 -20.19
N CYS A 165 14.68 -22.09 -21.36
CA CYS A 165 14.93 -20.70 -21.79
C CYS A 165 13.73 -19.76 -21.64
N LYS A 166 12.59 -20.24 -21.15
CA LYS A 166 11.37 -19.47 -20.84
C LYS A 166 10.69 -18.75 -22.01
N ILE A 167 11.18 -18.88 -23.23
CA ILE A 167 10.54 -18.39 -24.46
C ILE A 167 9.21 -19.13 -24.69
N TYR A 168 8.19 -18.40 -25.12
CA TYR A 168 6.90 -18.95 -25.53
C TYR A 168 7.00 -19.70 -26.87
N VAL A 169 6.34 -20.85 -26.92
CA VAL A 169 6.25 -21.69 -28.10
C VAL A 169 4.78 -21.89 -28.45
N GLU A 170 4.46 -21.67 -29.72
CA GLU A 170 3.18 -22.00 -30.31
C GLU A 170 3.24 -23.41 -30.93
N ARG A 171 2.16 -24.18 -30.79
CA ARG A 171 2.00 -25.46 -31.46
C ARG A 171 0.81 -25.35 -32.42
N VAL A 172 1.10 -25.46 -33.71
CA VAL A 172 0.07 -25.37 -34.77
C VAL A 172 -0.71 -26.69 -34.86
N ASP A 173 -0.02 -27.83 -34.94
CA ASP A 173 -0.66 -29.16 -34.98
C ASP A 173 0.34 -30.27 -34.60
N GLY A 174 -0.14 -31.52 -34.45
CA GLY A 174 0.67 -32.73 -34.36
C GLY A 174 1.00 -33.16 -32.93
N CYS A 175 2.17 -33.78 -32.77
CA CYS A 175 2.64 -34.38 -31.51
C CYS A 175 2.75 -33.35 -30.36
N THR A 176 2.65 -33.81 -29.11
CA THR A 176 2.87 -32.98 -27.91
C THR A 176 4.36 -32.74 -27.64
N PHE A 177 5.24 -33.50 -28.29
CA PHE A 177 6.68 -33.30 -28.21
C PHE A 177 7.10 -32.02 -28.92
N ILE A 178 7.86 -31.17 -28.22
CA ILE A 178 8.40 -29.92 -28.75
C ILE A 178 9.90 -29.88 -28.55
N ALA A 179 10.63 -29.55 -29.61
CA ALA A 179 12.04 -29.19 -29.55
C ALA A 179 12.18 -27.66 -29.62
N CYS A 180 12.60 -27.04 -28.52
CA CYS A 180 12.82 -25.59 -28.47
C CYS A 180 14.03 -25.17 -29.32
N ARG A 181 14.07 -23.90 -29.74
CA ARG A 181 15.23 -23.27 -30.38
C ARG A 181 16.50 -23.34 -29.52
N CYS A 182 16.38 -23.40 -28.20
CA CYS A 182 17.51 -23.60 -27.28
C CYS A 182 17.99 -25.07 -27.16
N GLY A 183 17.40 -25.98 -27.94
CA GLY A 183 17.71 -27.41 -27.97
C GLY A 183 16.99 -28.26 -26.90
N HIS A 184 16.31 -27.64 -25.93
CA HIS A 184 15.57 -28.36 -24.89
C HIS A 184 14.28 -28.96 -25.43
N CYS A 185 14.00 -30.22 -25.07
CA CYS A 185 12.83 -30.95 -25.54
C CYS A 185 11.86 -31.20 -24.38
N PHE A 186 10.57 -30.93 -24.60
CA PHE A 186 9.57 -30.98 -23.55
C PHE A 186 8.16 -31.23 -24.10
N CYS A 187 7.23 -31.61 -23.22
CA CYS A 187 5.82 -31.80 -23.56
C CYS A 187 5.10 -30.45 -23.59
N TYR A 188 4.40 -30.16 -24.69
CA TYR A 188 3.62 -28.92 -24.85
C TYR A 188 2.54 -28.74 -23.79
N LEU A 189 1.90 -29.84 -23.37
CA LEU A 189 0.76 -29.77 -22.45
C LEU A 189 1.18 -29.49 -21.00
N CYS A 190 2.28 -30.10 -20.53
CA CYS A 190 2.66 -30.05 -19.11
C CYS A 190 4.06 -29.46 -18.86
N GLY A 191 4.79 -29.07 -19.90
CA GLY A 191 6.14 -28.52 -19.76
C GLY A 191 7.19 -29.49 -19.21
N SER A 192 6.89 -30.79 -19.10
CA SER A 192 7.86 -31.75 -18.56
C SER A 192 8.93 -32.09 -19.60
N THR A 193 10.18 -32.18 -19.16
CA THR A 193 11.33 -32.55 -19.99
C THR A 193 11.12 -33.91 -20.65
N MET A 194 11.48 -34.03 -21.94
CA MET A 194 11.37 -35.24 -22.73
C MET A 194 12.70 -35.58 -23.41
N ALA A 195 12.96 -36.86 -23.64
CA ALA A 195 14.08 -37.31 -24.45
C ALA A 195 13.79 -37.09 -25.95
N ARG A 196 14.81 -36.72 -26.75
CA ARG A 196 14.63 -36.49 -28.20
C ARG A 196 14.13 -37.71 -28.97
N SER A 197 14.42 -38.91 -28.49
CA SER A 197 14.02 -40.17 -29.11
C SER A 197 12.64 -40.66 -28.68
N ASN A 198 12.02 -40.05 -27.66
CA ASN A 198 10.75 -40.52 -27.12
C ASN A 198 9.71 -39.39 -27.10
N HIS A 199 8.72 -39.51 -27.98
CA HIS A 199 7.64 -38.55 -28.14
C HIS A 199 6.45 -38.79 -27.19
N TYR A 200 6.57 -39.76 -26.26
CA TYR A 200 5.55 -40.06 -25.26
C TYR A 200 5.83 -39.37 -23.91
N CYS A 201 4.86 -38.62 -23.42
CA CYS A 201 4.88 -37.96 -22.13
C CYS A 201 4.22 -38.82 -21.04
N ALA A 202 5.02 -39.33 -20.10
CA ALA A 202 4.53 -40.15 -18.99
C ALA A 202 3.49 -39.44 -18.09
N LYS A 203 3.60 -38.12 -17.92
CA LYS A 203 2.63 -37.34 -17.13
C LYS A 203 1.28 -37.17 -17.82
N CYS A 204 1.28 -36.95 -19.13
CA CYS A 204 0.05 -36.72 -19.90
C CYS A 204 -0.52 -38.00 -20.49
N LYS A 205 0.25 -39.11 -20.46
CA LYS A 205 -0.07 -40.38 -21.10
C LYS A 205 -0.44 -40.20 -22.59
N ARG A 206 0.31 -39.35 -23.27
CA ARG A 206 0.15 -38.97 -24.69
C ARG A 206 1.51 -38.88 -25.35
#